data_AF-A0AAU3XBZ2-F1
#
_entry.id   AF-A0AAU3XBZ2-F1
#
_cell.length_a   1.000
_cell.length_b   1.000
_cell.length_c   1.000
_cell.angle_alpha   90.00
_cell.angle_beta   90.00
_cell.angle_gamma   90.00
#
_symmetry.space_group_name_H-M   'P 1'
#
loop_
_entity.id
_entity.type
_entity.pdbx_description
1 polymer ?
#
loop_
_entity_poly.entity_id
_entity_poly.type
_entity_poly.pdbx_seq_one_letter_code
_entity_poly.pdbx_strand_id
1 'polypeptide(L)'
;MSRTTTAPAESTTTGRRTGSQTAADLAFLARAMKAPALLDAADRLAERARKESWTHAEYLVACLQREVSARESHGGEARVRAARFPSIKTIEELDITHLRGMTRQQLAHLGTLDFIAGKENAVFLGPPGTGKTHLAIGLAVRACQAGHRVAFATAAEWVDRLAAAHHAGRLQTELTKLSRYPLIVVDEVGYIPFEAEAANLFFQLISNRYERASVIVTSNKPFGRWGEVFGDETVAAAMIDRLVHHAEVHSLKGDSFRMRGRELGRVPTTDND
;
A
#
# COMPACT_ATOMS: atom_id res chain seq x y z
N MET A 1 -42.75 22.59 66.71
CA MET A 1 -41.95 21.54 67.38
C MET A 1 -41.15 20.79 66.32
N SER A 2 -39.84 20.84 66.49
CA SER A 2 -38.75 20.31 65.66
C SER A 2 -38.90 18.82 65.31
N ARG A 3 -38.38 18.43 64.14
CA ARG A 3 -37.68 17.15 63.93
C ARG A 3 -36.68 17.27 62.78
N THR A 4 -35.48 17.68 63.16
CA THR A 4 -34.23 17.45 62.40
C THR A 4 -34.03 15.94 62.28
N THR A 5 -33.96 15.41 61.07
CA THR A 5 -33.48 14.05 60.83
C THR A 5 -32.18 14.13 60.05
N THR A 6 -31.08 13.92 60.77
CA THR A 6 -29.72 13.83 60.28
C THR A 6 -29.57 12.55 59.45
N ALA A 7 -29.24 12.68 58.16
CA ALA A 7 -28.75 11.55 57.36
C ALA A 7 -27.25 11.34 57.66
N PRO A 8 -26.76 10.10 57.80
CA PRO A 8 -25.34 9.86 58.01
C PRO A 8 -24.58 10.04 56.69
N ALA A 9 -23.45 10.72 56.77
CA ALA A 9 -22.50 10.84 55.68
C ALA A 9 -21.84 9.47 55.42
N GLU A 10 -22.09 8.88 54.25
CA GLU A 10 -21.27 7.78 53.73
C GLU A 10 -19.90 8.34 53.33
N SER A 11 -18.92 8.15 54.21
CA SER A 11 -17.52 8.39 53.90
C SER A 11 -17.01 7.29 52.97
N THR A 12 -17.07 7.51 51.65
CA THR A 12 -16.31 6.73 50.68
C THR A 12 -14.82 6.96 50.90
N THR A 13 -14.21 6.05 51.66
CA THR A 13 -12.76 6.00 51.89
C THR A 13 -12.12 5.41 50.63
N THR A 14 -11.53 6.25 49.78
CA THR A 14 -10.73 5.83 48.63
C THR A 14 -9.43 5.20 49.12
N GLY A 15 -9.48 3.92 49.46
CA GLY A 15 -8.32 3.13 49.88
C GLY A 15 -7.23 3.17 48.82
N ARG A 16 -6.03 3.57 49.22
CA ARG A 16 -4.83 3.68 48.36
C ARG A 16 -4.52 2.29 47.77
N ARG A 17 -4.74 2.10 46.47
CA ARG A 17 -4.42 0.84 45.77
C ARG A 17 -2.92 0.53 45.92
N THR A 18 -2.60 -0.73 46.16
CA THR A 18 -1.21 -1.20 46.24
C THR A 18 -0.58 -1.21 44.84
N GLY A 19 0.74 -1.04 44.73
CA GLY A 19 1.43 -1.03 43.43
C GLY A 19 1.20 -2.30 42.59
N SER A 20 1.02 -3.45 43.26
CA SER A 20 0.66 -4.74 42.64
C SER A 20 -0.74 -4.72 42.00
N GLN A 21 -1.73 -4.12 42.66
CA GLN A 21 -3.08 -3.98 42.11
C GLN A 21 -3.10 -3.04 40.90
N THR A 22 -2.35 -1.94 40.96
CA THR A 22 -2.26 -0.98 39.84
C THR A 22 -1.62 -1.61 38.60
N ALA A 23 -0.59 -2.44 38.77
CA ALA A 23 0.03 -3.16 37.65
C ALA A 23 -0.92 -4.19 37.01
N ALA A 24 -1.69 -4.93 37.83
CA ALA A 24 -2.70 -5.87 37.34
C ALA A 24 -3.84 -5.14 36.59
N ASP A 25 -4.31 -4.02 37.11
CA ASP A 25 -5.31 -3.17 36.46
C ASP A 25 -4.79 -2.66 35.10
N LEU A 26 -3.55 -2.16 35.05
CA LEU A 26 -2.93 -1.69 33.82
C LEU A 26 -2.85 -2.80 32.77
N ALA A 27 -2.43 -4.02 33.17
CA ALA A 27 -2.38 -5.16 32.26
C ALA A 27 -3.76 -5.56 31.73
N PHE A 28 -4.79 -5.56 32.58
CA PHE A 28 -6.16 -5.84 32.17
C PHE A 28 -6.69 -4.79 31.19
N LEU A 29 -6.56 -3.51 31.53
CA LEU A 29 -7.03 -2.40 30.70
C LEU A 29 -6.30 -2.34 29.36
N ALA A 30 -4.98 -2.53 29.35
CA ALA A 30 -4.20 -2.58 28.12
C ALA A 30 -4.66 -3.71 27.19
N ARG A 31 -4.93 -4.92 27.71
CA ARG A 31 -5.48 -6.01 26.89
C ARG A 31 -6.87 -5.68 26.34
N ALA A 32 -7.76 -5.14 27.18
CA ALA A 32 -9.11 -4.77 26.76
C ALA A 32 -9.11 -3.73 25.63
N MET A 33 -8.18 -2.78 25.67
CA MET A 33 -7.98 -1.77 24.62
C MET A 33 -7.11 -2.24 23.44
N LYS A 34 -6.62 -3.49 23.48
CA LYS A 34 -5.66 -4.06 22.51
C LYS A 34 -4.37 -3.23 22.40
N ALA A 35 -3.82 -2.78 23.53
CA ALA A 35 -2.66 -1.92 23.64
C ALA A 35 -1.40 -2.63 24.22
N PRO A 36 -0.88 -3.70 23.58
CA PRO A 36 0.22 -4.48 24.13
C PRO A 36 1.56 -3.72 24.17
N ALA A 37 1.84 -2.85 23.19
CA ALA A 37 3.13 -2.15 23.13
C ALA A 37 3.21 -1.04 24.19
N LEU A 38 2.08 -0.45 24.58
CA LEU A 38 1.99 0.38 25.78
C LEU A 38 2.35 -0.42 27.03
N LEU A 39 1.74 -1.59 27.21
CA LEU A 39 1.96 -2.43 28.39
C LEU A 39 3.44 -2.83 28.53
N ASP A 40 4.06 -3.27 27.43
CA ASP A 40 5.46 -3.70 27.40
C ASP A 40 6.44 -2.54 27.69
N ALA A 41 6.05 -1.30 27.39
CA ALA A 41 6.90 -0.12 27.58
C ALA A 41 6.62 0.65 28.87
N ALA A 42 5.49 0.41 29.53
CA ALA A 42 5.00 1.20 30.66
C ALA A 42 6.03 1.33 31.79
N ASP A 43 6.62 0.22 32.24
CA ASP A 43 7.59 0.23 33.34
C ASP A 43 8.87 1.00 32.97
N ARG A 44 9.37 0.78 31.75
CA ARG A 44 10.56 1.48 31.24
C ARG A 44 10.32 2.98 31.11
N LEU A 45 9.15 3.37 30.61
CA LEU A 45 8.75 4.77 30.48
C LEU A 45 8.49 5.41 31.85
N ALA A 46 8.01 4.65 32.84
CA ALA A 46 7.81 5.14 34.20
C ALA A 46 9.15 5.44 34.90
N GLU A 47 10.16 4.59 34.74
CA GLU A 47 11.52 4.86 35.23
C GLU A 47 12.12 6.10 34.57
N ARG A 48 11.97 6.22 33.25
CA ARG A 48 12.43 7.39 32.51
C ARG A 48 11.73 8.66 32.97
N ALA A 49 10.41 8.62 33.14
CA ALA A 49 9.60 9.73 33.63
C ALA A 49 10.07 10.20 35.02
N ARG A 50 10.40 9.27 35.94
CA ARG A 50 10.99 9.61 37.24
C ARG A 50 12.34 10.30 37.11
N LYS A 51 13.22 9.77 36.25
CA LYS A 51 14.58 10.30 36.05
C LYS A 51 14.59 11.68 35.39
N GLU A 52 13.69 11.91 34.45
CA GLU A 52 13.59 13.15 33.67
C GLU A 52 12.52 14.11 34.23
N SER A 53 11.94 13.81 35.40
CA SER A 53 10.92 14.63 36.06
C SER A 53 9.70 14.97 35.19
N TRP A 54 9.24 14.00 34.38
CA TRP A 54 8.05 14.18 33.55
C TRP A 54 6.78 14.31 34.42
N THR A 55 5.85 15.11 33.94
CA THR A 55 4.47 15.17 34.43
C THR A 55 3.73 13.85 34.12
N HIS A 56 2.65 13.59 34.86
CA HIS A 56 1.77 12.44 34.59
C HIS A 56 1.21 12.45 33.15
N ALA A 57 0.94 13.65 32.62
CA ALA A 57 0.45 13.83 31.26
C ALA A 57 1.52 13.43 30.22
N GLU A 58 2.78 13.85 30.40
CA GLU A 58 3.89 13.49 29.50
C GLU A 58 4.15 11.98 29.50
N TYR A 59 4.12 11.34 30.68
CA TYR A 59 4.21 9.88 30.78
C TYR A 59 3.08 9.17 30.02
N LEU A 60 1.83 9.62 30.21
CA LEU A 60 0.68 9.04 29.51
C LEU A 60 0.79 9.23 28.00
N VAL A 61 1.20 10.42 27.54
CA VAL A 61 1.44 10.70 26.12
C VAL A 61 2.50 9.77 25.56
N ALA A 62 3.64 9.58 26.22
CA ALA A 62 4.69 8.68 25.75
C ALA A 62 4.23 7.22 25.65
N CYS A 63 3.46 6.76 26.64
CA CYS A 63 2.84 5.43 26.63
C CYS A 63 1.88 5.23 25.45
N LEU A 64 0.99 6.19 25.21
CA LEU A 64 0.05 6.15 24.08
C LEU A 64 0.77 6.27 22.74
N GLN A 65 1.77 7.15 22.62
CA GLN A 65 2.59 7.28 21.42
C GLN A 65 3.27 5.95 21.08
N ARG A 66 3.80 5.23 22.08
CA ARG A 66 4.42 3.93 21.85
C ARG A 66 3.45 2.92 21.22
N GLU A 67 2.22 2.88 21.70
CA GLU A 67 1.19 2.01 21.13
C GLU A 67 0.78 2.43 19.73
N VAL A 68 0.58 3.73 19.49
CA VAL A 68 0.23 4.25 18.16
C VAL A 68 1.32 3.90 17.16
N SER A 69 2.58 4.19 17.48
CA SER A 69 3.72 3.86 16.61
C SER A 69 3.83 2.35 16.36
N ALA A 70 3.56 1.53 17.38
CA ALA A 70 3.54 0.07 17.20
C ALA A 70 2.40 -0.34 16.26
N ARG A 71 1.17 0.17 16.43
CA ARG A 71 0.03 -0.17 15.56
C ARG A 71 0.25 0.26 14.11
N GLU A 72 0.82 1.43 13.89
CA GLU A 72 1.15 1.93 12.56
C GLU A 72 2.18 1.03 11.88
N SER A 73 3.26 0.68 12.59
CA SER A 73 4.30 -0.24 12.11
C SER A 73 3.74 -1.64 11.82
N HIS A 74 3.07 -2.27 12.78
CA HIS A 74 2.50 -3.63 12.60
C HIS A 74 1.41 -3.64 11.52
N GLY A 75 0.58 -2.60 11.46
CA GLY A 75 -0.44 -2.45 10.43
C GLY A 75 0.18 -2.34 9.05
N GLY A 76 1.26 -1.56 8.91
CA GLY A 76 2.05 -1.47 7.68
C GLY A 76 2.59 -2.82 7.23
N GLU A 77 3.32 -3.50 8.10
CA GLU A 77 3.90 -4.81 7.82
C GLU A 77 2.85 -5.87 7.47
N ALA A 78 1.71 -5.87 8.17
CA ALA A 78 0.61 -6.78 7.90
C ALA A 78 0.01 -6.53 6.50
N ARG A 79 -0.16 -5.26 6.09
CA ARG A 79 -0.61 -4.90 4.74
C ARG A 79 0.40 -5.30 3.67
N VAL A 80 1.70 -5.05 3.90
CA VAL A 80 2.78 -5.47 3.00
C VAL A 80 2.76 -6.99 2.79
N ARG A 81 2.62 -7.75 3.89
CA ARG A 81 2.54 -9.22 3.84
C ARG A 81 1.28 -9.70 3.10
N ALA A 82 0.14 -9.03 3.33
CA ALA A 82 -1.12 -9.37 2.68
C ALA A 82 -1.11 -9.09 1.18
N ALA A 83 -0.33 -8.10 0.72
CA ALA A 83 -0.18 -7.76 -0.70
C ALA A 83 0.65 -8.79 -1.49
N ARG A 84 1.45 -9.64 -0.83
CA ARG A 84 2.22 -10.74 -1.43
C ARG A 84 3.13 -10.30 -2.60
N PHE A 85 3.84 -9.19 -2.44
CA PHE A 85 4.82 -8.75 -3.44
C PHE A 85 5.88 -9.85 -3.70
N PRO A 86 6.36 -10.01 -4.94
CA PRO A 86 7.37 -11.01 -5.30
C PRO A 86 8.73 -10.74 -4.62
N SER A 87 9.01 -9.46 -4.32
CA SER A 87 10.10 -9.04 -3.46
C SER A 87 9.72 -7.72 -2.80
N ILE A 88 10.24 -7.45 -1.60
CA ILE A 88 10.08 -6.14 -0.97
C ILE A 88 11.13 -5.20 -1.56
N LYS A 89 10.67 -4.06 -2.07
CA LYS A 89 11.50 -2.99 -2.63
C LYS A 89 11.04 -1.67 -2.04
N THR A 90 11.98 -0.76 -1.83
CA THR A 90 11.70 0.60 -1.37
C THR A 90 12.09 1.62 -2.43
N ILE A 91 11.51 2.82 -2.39
CA ILE A 91 11.84 3.87 -3.35
C ILE A 91 13.26 4.38 -3.11
N GLU A 92 13.72 4.33 -1.86
CA GLU A 92 15.05 4.71 -1.40
C GLU A 92 16.16 3.80 -1.95
N GLU A 93 15.85 2.52 -2.19
CA GLU A 93 16.77 1.56 -2.84
C GLU A 93 16.96 1.81 -4.34
N LEU A 94 16.10 2.62 -4.95
CA LEU A 94 16.18 2.89 -6.39
C LEU A 94 17.34 3.84 -6.68
N ASP A 95 18.27 3.42 -7.51
CA ASP A 95 19.37 4.28 -7.97
C ASP A 95 18.84 5.29 -9.00
N ILE A 96 18.42 6.46 -8.50
CA ILE A 96 17.81 7.55 -9.28
C ILE A 96 18.75 8.04 -10.38
N THR A 97 20.07 7.90 -10.23
CA THR A 97 21.04 8.35 -11.25
C THR A 97 20.94 7.52 -12.53
N HIS A 98 20.47 6.27 -12.43
CA HIS A 98 20.29 5.36 -13.56
C HIS A 98 18.84 5.35 -14.07
N LEU A 99 17.90 5.89 -13.30
CA LEU A 99 16.50 6.02 -13.72
C LEU A 99 16.37 7.14 -14.77
N ARG A 100 16.40 6.79 -16.06
CA ARG A 100 16.14 7.76 -17.13
C ARG A 100 14.65 7.81 -17.46
N GLY A 101 14.15 9.01 -17.79
CA GLY A 101 12.74 9.22 -18.13
C GLY A 101 11.85 9.59 -16.94
N MET A 102 12.42 9.78 -15.76
CA MET A 102 11.71 10.25 -14.57
C MET A 102 12.63 11.10 -13.70
N THR A 103 12.17 12.28 -13.28
CA THR A 103 12.96 13.20 -12.46
C THR A 103 12.84 12.88 -10.96
N ARG A 104 13.80 13.36 -10.16
CA ARG A 104 13.74 13.24 -8.69
C ARG A 104 12.50 13.91 -8.11
N GLN A 105 12.05 15.02 -8.71
CA GLN A 105 10.85 15.73 -8.28
C GLN A 105 9.58 14.90 -8.56
N GLN A 106 9.49 14.25 -9.73
CA GLN A 106 8.38 13.35 -10.06
C GLN A 106 8.35 12.15 -9.10
N LEU A 107 9.51 11.57 -8.77
CA LEU A 107 9.61 10.48 -7.80
C LEU A 107 9.19 10.91 -6.39
N ALA A 108 9.60 12.11 -5.98
CA ALA A 108 9.19 12.67 -4.70
C ALA A 108 7.68 12.92 -4.66
N HIS A 109 7.10 13.44 -5.75
CA HIS A 109 5.67 13.67 -5.88
C HIS A 109 4.85 12.37 -5.81
N LEU A 110 5.15 11.37 -6.65
CA LEU A 110 4.51 10.05 -6.54
C LEU A 110 4.69 9.45 -5.15
N GLY A 111 5.82 9.75 -4.51
CA GLY A 111 6.14 9.33 -3.16
C GLY A 111 5.24 9.91 -2.06
N THR A 112 4.52 11.01 -2.30
CA THR A 112 3.52 11.55 -1.35
C THR A 112 2.24 10.72 -1.33
N LEU A 113 2.01 9.94 -2.39
CA LEU A 113 0.81 9.13 -2.60
C LEU A 113 -0.48 9.94 -2.80
N ASP A 114 -0.36 11.24 -3.13
CA ASP A 114 -1.53 12.11 -3.38
C ASP A 114 -2.43 11.57 -4.49
N PHE A 115 -1.85 10.91 -5.50
CA PHE A 115 -2.58 10.24 -6.58
C PHE A 115 -3.59 9.19 -6.06
N ILE A 116 -3.32 8.54 -4.92
CA ILE A 116 -4.25 7.58 -4.29
C ILE A 116 -5.48 8.30 -3.75
N ALA A 117 -5.30 9.46 -3.12
CA ALA A 117 -6.39 10.28 -2.60
C ALA A 117 -7.19 10.92 -3.76
N GLY A 118 -6.50 11.36 -4.81
CA GLY A 118 -7.08 11.89 -6.03
C GLY A 118 -7.76 10.85 -6.92
N LYS A 119 -7.57 9.55 -6.64
CA LYS A 119 -8.04 8.41 -7.46
C LYS A 119 -7.45 8.43 -8.87
N GLU A 120 -6.26 8.97 -9.00
CA GLU A 120 -5.47 9.00 -10.23
C GLU A 120 -4.66 7.71 -10.34
N ASN A 121 -4.27 7.33 -11.55
CA ASN A 121 -3.46 6.16 -11.83
C ASN A 121 -1.99 6.56 -11.99
N ALA A 122 -1.08 5.60 -11.84
CA ALA A 122 0.31 5.80 -12.24
C ALA A 122 0.71 4.71 -13.24
N VAL A 123 1.25 5.10 -14.40
CA VAL A 123 1.61 4.16 -15.45
C VAL A 123 3.09 4.28 -15.78
N PHE A 124 3.81 3.18 -15.60
CA PHE A 124 5.22 3.08 -15.91
C PHE A 124 5.43 2.28 -17.19
N LEU A 125 5.95 2.93 -18.23
CA LEU A 125 6.22 2.33 -19.54
C LEU A 125 7.73 2.25 -19.78
N GLY A 126 8.19 1.28 -20.56
CA GLY A 126 9.58 1.24 -21.04
C GLY A 126 10.21 -0.15 -21.09
N PRO A 127 11.44 -0.29 -21.63
CA PRO A 127 12.08 -1.59 -21.86
C PRO A 127 12.24 -2.47 -20.60
N PRO A 128 12.42 -3.80 -20.73
CA PRO A 128 12.70 -4.67 -19.59
C PRO A 128 13.92 -4.22 -18.79
N GLY A 129 13.84 -4.33 -17.46
CA GLY A 129 14.95 -4.01 -16.58
C GLY A 129 15.15 -2.52 -16.26
N THR A 130 14.30 -1.60 -16.71
CA THR A 130 14.43 -0.15 -16.42
C THR A 130 13.90 0.30 -15.04
N GLY A 131 13.50 -0.63 -14.17
CA GLY A 131 13.05 -0.31 -12.80
C GLY A 131 11.54 -0.09 -12.61
N LYS A 132 10.69 -0.29 -13.64
CA LYS A 132 9.22 -0.14 -13.54
C LYS A 132 8.59 -0.93 -12.38
N THR A 133 8.85 -2.23 -12.32
CA THR A 133 8.34 -3.11 -11.24
C THR A 133 8.88 -2.69 -9.88
N HIS A 134 10.14 -2.25 -9.79
CA HIS A 134 10.72 -1.74 -8.55
C HIS A 134 9.96 -0.49 -8.08
N LEU A 135 9.71 0.47 -8.97
CA LEU A 135 8.93 1.67 -8.66
C LEU A 135 7.51 1.31 -8.21
N ALA A 136 6.82 0.43 -8.94
CA ALA A 136 5.48 -0.02 -8.60
C ALA A 136 5.42 -0.68 -7.22
N ILE A 137 6.35 -1.58 -6.91
CA ILE A 137 6.46 -2.23 -5.59
C ILE A 137 6.83 -1.21 -4.52
N GLY A 138 7.80 -0.32 -4.77
CA GLY A 138 8.24 0.69 -3.81
C GLY A 138 7.12 1.65 -3.40
N LEU A 139 6.35 2.13 -4.37
CA LEU A 139 5.15 2.95 -4.12
C LEU A 139 4.07 2.15 -3.38
N ALA A 140 3.84 0.89 -3.76
CA ALA A 140 2.88 0.03 -3.09
C ALA A 140 3.27 -0.33 -1.64
N VAL A 141 4.55 -0.54 -1.36
CA VAL A 141 5.08 -0.74 -0.01
C VAL A 141 4.90 0.53 0.81
N ARG A 142 5.24 1.70 0.26
CA ARG A 142 5.00 2.97 0.94
C ARG A 142 3.51 3.21 1.21
N ALA A 143 2.64 2.88 0.25
CA ALA A 143 1.19 2.94 0.44
C ALA A 143 0.70 2.00 1.55
N CYS A 144 1.25 0.78 1.62
CA CYS A 144 0.99 -0.13 2.72
C CYS A 144 1.42 0.48 4.05
N GLN A 145 2.61 1.10 4.14
CA GLN A 145 3.08 1.75 5.36
C GLN A 145 2.21 2.95 5.76
N ALA A 146 1.73 3.72 4.78
CA ALA A 146 0.86 4.87 4.97
C ALA A 146 -0.61 4.54 5.31
N GLY A 147 -0.97 3.26 5.48
CA GLY A 147 -2.32 2.88 5.90
C GLY A 147 -3.18 2.21 4.83
N HIS A 148 -2.78 2.26 3.56
CA HIS A 148 -3.59 1.77 2.46
C HIS A 148 -3.48 0.26 2.28
N ARG A 149 -4.62 -0.39 2.00
CA ARG A 149 -4.63 -1.78 1.54
C ARG A 149 -4.22 -1.82 0.07
N VAL A 150 -3.27 -2.67 -0.27
CA VAL A 150 -2.81 -2.84 -1.65
C VAL A 150 -3.01 -4.28 -2.08
N ALA A 151 -3.39 -4.48 -3.34
CA ALA A 151 -3.33 -5.78 -3.98
C ALA A 151 -2.37 -5.70 -5.17
N PHE A 152 -1.46 -6.66 -5.25
CA PHE A 152 -0.46 -6.75 -6.32
C PHE A 152 -0.64 -8.08 -7.05
N ALA A 153 -0.59 -8.05 -8.36
CA ALA A 153 -0.39 -9.23 -9.20
C ALA A 153 0.12 -8.80 -10.58
N THR A 154 0.70 -9.74 -11.31
CA THR A 154 0.96 -9.55 -12.75
C THR A 154 -0.36 -9.49 -13.52
N ALA A 155 -0.33 -8.95 -14.74
CA ALA A 155 -1.50 -8.85 -15.59
C ALA A 155 -2.11 -10.23 -15.91
N ALA A 156 -1.25 -11.25 -16.09
CA ALA A 156 -1.67 -12.65 -16.27
C ALA A 156 -2.38 -13.20 -15.02
N GLU A 157 -1.79 -13.02 -13.83
CA GLU A 157 -2.41 -13.48 -12.58
C GLU A 157 -3.75 -12.79 -12.29
N TRP A 158 -3.89 -11.52 -12.67
CA TRP A 158 -5.17 -10.81 -12.59
C TRP A 158 -6.22 -11.43 -13.50
N VAL A 159 -5.86 -11.69 -14.76
CA VAL A 159 -6.73 -12.36 -15.73
C VAL A 159 -7.15 -13.74 -15.22
N ASP A 160 -6.20 -14.57 -14.77
CA ASP A 160 -6.48 -15.92 -14.27
C ASP A 160 -7.46 -15.90 -13.10
N ARG A 161 -7.25 -14.98 -12.15
CA ARG A 161 -8.14 -14.80 -11.00
C ARG A 161 -9.55 -14.39 -11.42
N LEU A 162 -9.66 -13.48 -12.39
CA LEU A 162 -10.95 -13.01 -12.89
C LEU A 162 -11.66 -14.08 -13.73
N ALA A 163 -10.93 -14.84 -14.54
CA ALA A 163 -11.45 -15.95 -15.33
C ALA A 163 -11.99 -17.06 -14.43
N ALA A 164 -11.21 -17.46 -13.42
CA ALA A 164 -11.67 -18.42 -12.41
C ALA A 164 -12.92 -17.93 -11.65
N ALA A 165 -13.04 -16.63 -11.38
CA ALA A 165 -14.24 -16.06 -10.78
C ALA A 165 -15.41 -16.00 -11.78
N HIS A 166 -15.15 -15.75 -13.06
CA HIS A 166 -16.15 -15.71 -14.12
C HIS A 166 -16.76 -17.10 -14.38
N HIS A 167 -15.93 -18.13 -14.58
CA HIS A 167 -16.37 -19.51 -14.79
C HIS A 167 -17.13 -20.07 -13.58
N ALA A 168 -16.81 -19.60 -12.37
CA ALA A 168 -17.54 -19.95 -11.15
C ALA A 168 -18.79 -19.06 -10.88
N GLY A 169 -19.20 -18.20 -11.83
CA GLY A 169 -20.38 -17.35 -11.71
C GLY A 169 -20.29 -16.26 -10.62
N ARG A 170 -19.07 -15.93 -10.16
CA ARG A 170 -18.80 -15.06 -9.00
C ARG A 170 -17.96 -13.83 -9.33
N LEU A 171 -17.89 -13.45 -10.61
CA LEU A 171 -17.09 -12.31 -11.09
C LEU A 171 -17.45 -11.00 -10.37
N GLN A 172 -18.74 -10.69 -10.24
CA GLN A 172 -19.19 -9.45 -9.59
C GLN A 172 -18.83 -9.40 -8.10
N THR A 173 -18.88 -10.54 -7.41
CA THR A 173 -18.42 -10.66 -6.02
C THR A 173 -16.92 -10.40 -5.92
N GLU A 174 -16.14 -10.92 -6.87
CA GLU A 174 -14.69 -10.71 -6.92
C GLU A 174 -14.35 -9.23 -7.18
N LEU A 175 -15.00 -8.58 -8.15
CA LEU A 175 -14.83 -7.13 -8.41
C LEU A 175 -15.22 -6.28 -7.19
N THR A 176 -16.31 -6.63 -6.48
CA THR A 176 -16.73 -5.97 -5.23
C THR A 176 -15.71 -6.15 -4.10
N LYS A 177 -15.01 -7.29 -4.07
CA LYS A 177 -13.91 -7.49 -3.12
C LYS A 177 -12.70 -6.63 -3.50
N LEU A 178 -12.38 -6.54 -4.78
CA LEU A 178 -11.25 -5.75 -5.30
C LEU A 178 -11.45 -4.23 -5.16
N SER A 179 -12.69 -3.74 -5.24
CA SER A 179 -13.02 -2.32 -5.04
C SER A 179 -12.70 -1.82 -3.63
N ARG A 180 -12.55 -2.71 -2.64
CA ARG A 180 -12.17 -2.37 -1.25
C ARG A 180 -10.70 -1.98 -1.12
N TYR A 181 -9.86 -2.25 -2.11
CA TYR A 181 -8.46 -1.85 -2.14
C TYR A 181 -8.35 -0.45 -2.73
N PRO A 182 -7.86 0.56 -1.99
CA PRO A 182 -7.59 1.89 -2.56
C PRO A 182 -6.57 1.86 -3.70
N LEU A 183 -5.65 0.90 -3.69
CA LEU A 183 -4.63 0.75 -4.72
C LEU A 183 -4.56 -0.71 -5.21
N ILE A 184 -4.57 -0.90 -6.53
CA ILE A 184 -4.23 -2.15 -7.20
C ILE A 184 -3.00 -1.94 -8.07
N VAL A 185 -2.06 -2.88 -8.04
CA VAL A 185 -0.91 -2.91 -8.94
C VAL A 185 -1.11 -4.01 -9.97
N VAL A 186 -1.05 -3.65 -11.24
CA VAL A 186 -1.00 -4.55 -12.39
C VAL A 186 0.39 -4.48 -12.99
N ASP A 187 1.21 -5.47 -12.68
CA ASP A 187 2.58 -5.55 -13.20
C ASP A 187 2.61 -6.31 -14.55
N GLU A 188 3.60 -6.03 -15.38
CA GLU A 188 3.92 -6.83 -16.58
C GLU A 188 2.83 -6.88 -17.68
N VAL A 189 2.11 -5.78 -17.90
CA VAL A 189 1.20 -5.68 -19.06
C VAL A 189 2.02 -5.71 -20.37
N GLY A 190 1.62 -6.58 -21.30
CA GLY A 190 2.16 -6.59 -22.67
C GLY A 190 3.26 -7.61 -22.97
N TYR A 191 3.58 -8.53 -22.06
CA TYR A 191 4.47 -9.66 -22.37
C TYR A 191 3.79 -10.77 -23.17
N ILE A 192 2.51 -11.03 -22.91
CA ILE A 192 1.73 -12.08 -23.58
C ILE A 192 0.41 -11.44 -24.07
N PRO A 193 0.01 -11.66 -25.33
CA PRO A 193 -1.30 -11.27 -25.82
C PRO A 193 -2.42 -11.95 -25.03
N PHE A 194 -3.48 -11.21 -24.73
CA PHE A 194 -4.67 -11.74 -24.09
C PHE A 194 -5.62 -12.33 -25.13
N GLU A 195 -6.25 -13.43 -24.74
CA GLU A 195 -7.44 -13.92 -25.42
C GLU A 195 -8.60 -12.93 -25.24
N ALA A 196 -9.61 -12.98 -26.11
CA ALA A 196 -10.72 -12.03 -26.10
C ALA A 196 -11.47 -11.99 -24.75
N GLU A 197 -11.66 -13.15 -24.11
CA GLU A 197 -12.27 -13.24 -22.78
C GLU A 197 -11.40 -12.56 -21.71
N ALA A 198 -10.08 -12.85 -21.72
CA ALA A 198 -9.11 -12.25 -20.82
C ALA A 198 -9.08 -10.71 -20.95
N ALA A 199 -9.07 -10.19 -22.19
CA ALA A 199 -9.13 -8.77 -22.47
C ALA A 199 -10.40 -8.12 -21.91
N ASN A 200 -11.56 -8.76 -22.09
CA ASN A 200 -12.83 -8.29 -21.54
C ASN A 200 -12.86 -8.31 -20.00
N LEU A 201 -12.33 -9.35 -19.36
CA LEU A 201 -12.24 -9.44 -17.90
C LEU A 201 -11.31 -8.37 -17.33
N PHE A 202 -10.16 -8.16 -17.95
CA PHE A 202 -9.25 -7.08 -17.58
C PHE A 202 -9.90 -5.71 -17.76
N PHE A 203 -10.67 -5.51 -18.83
CA PHE A 203 -11.44 -4.27 -19.06
C PHE A 203 -12.48 -4.02 -17.97
N GLN A 204 -13.17 -5.06 -17.50
CA GLN A 204 -14.10 -4.94 -16.38
C GLN A 204 -13.39 -4.54 -15.08
N LEU A 205 -12.17 -5.04 -14.82
CA LEU A 205 -11.37 -4.61 -13.68
C LEU A 205 -11.02 -3.12 -13.76
N ILE A 206 -10.46 -2.66 -14.89
CA ILE A 206 -10.08 -1.25 -15.05
C ILE A 206 -11.32 -0.34 -15.00
N SER A 207 -12.41 -0.73 -15.66
CA SER A 207 -13.68 0.01 -15.64
C SER A 207 -14.32 0.08 -14.25
N ASN A 208 -14.18 -0.97 -13.43
CA ASN A 208 -14.68 -0.94 -12.04
C ASN A 208 -13.95 0.11 -11.18
N ARG A 209 -12.69 0.41 -11.53
CA ARG A 209 -11.81 1.29 -10.77
C ARG A 209 -11.75 2.72 -11.27
N TYR A 210 -12.05 2.94 -12.53
CA TYR A 210 -12.15 4.25 -13.17
C TYR A 210 -12.92 5.25 -12.27
N GLU A 211 -12.28 6.40 -11.99
CA GLU A 211 -12.77 7.50 -11.11
C GLU A 211 -13.15 7.08 -9.66
N ARG A 212 -12.82 5.85 -9.26
CA ARG A 212 -13.19 5.29 -7.96
C ARG A 212 -11.99 5.00 -7.08
N ALA A 213 -10.93 4.42 -7.63
CA ALA A 213 -9.73 4.10 -6.89
C ALA A 213 -8.54 3.83 -7.82
N SER A 214 -7.34 4.11 -7.35
CA SER A 214 -6.13 4.14 -8.17
C SER A 214 -5.64 2.75 -8.60
N VAL A 215 -4.94 2.76 -9.73
CA VAL A 215 -4.20 1.63 -10.29
C VAL A 215 -2.78 2.06 -10.62
N ILE A 216 -1.80 1.25 -10.24
CA ILE A 216 -0.45 1.32 -10.80
C ILE A 216 -0.34 0.27 -11.90
N VAL A 217 0.13 0.66 -13.08
CA VAL A 217 0.38 -0.26 -14.19
C VAL A 217 1.83 -0.20 -14.63
N THR A 218 2.44 -1.36 -14.89
CA THR A 218 3.72 -1.42 -15.60
C THR A 218 3.56 -2.11 -16.96
N SER A 219 4.23 -1.59 -17.98
CA SER A 219 4.26 -2.23 -19.30
C SER A 219 5.61 -2.07 -19.99
N ASN A 220 5.98 -3.09 -20.75
CA ASN A 220 7.12 -3.03 -21.67
C ASN A 220 6.77 -2.43 -23.05
N LYS A 221 5.48 -2.24 -23.35
CA LYS A 221 4.98 -1.71 -24.61
C LYS A 221 4.45 -0.28 -24.45
N PRO A 222 4.71 0.62 -25.42
CA PRO A 222 4.01 1.90 -25.47
C PRO A 222 2.50 1.67 -25.77
N PHE A 223 1.65 2.63 -25.42
CA PHE A 223 0.20 2.51 -25.61
C PHE A 223 -0.22 2.20 -27.05
N GLY A 224 0.47 2.75 -28.05
CA GLY A 224 0.19 2.46 -29.47
C GLY A 224 0.46 1.01 -29.91
N ARG A 225 0.97 0.14 -29.03
CA ARG A 225 1.11 -1.31 -29.27
C ARG A 225 0.24 -2.15 -28.35
N TRP A 226 -0.71 -1.54 -27.65
CA TRP A 226 -1.62 -2.28 -26.77
C TRP A 226 -2.70 -3.03 -27.57
N GLY A 227 -2.98 -2.67 -28.83
CA GLY A 227 -3.80 -3.50 -29.71
C GLY A 227 -3.28 -4.93 -29.85
N GLU A 228 -1.95 -5.11 -29.94
CA GLU A 228 -1.29 -6.42 -29.95
C GLU A 228 -1.51 -7.23 -28.66
N VAL A 229 -1.81 -6.54 -27.54
CA VAL A 229 -1.99 -7.15 -26.22
C VAL A 229 -3.45 -7.49 -25.98
N PHE A 230 -4.38 -6.62 -26.37
CA PHE A 230 -5.82 -6.82 -26.12
C PHE A 230 -6.57 -7.45 -27.31
N GLY A 231 -5.86 -7.78 -28.39
CA GLY A 231 -6.38 -8.47 -29.57
C GLY A 231 -6.95 -7.54 -30.65
N ASP A 232 -7.35 -6.32 -30.29
CA ASP A 232 -7.84 -5.30 -31.22
C ASP A 232 -7.57 -3.88 -30.66
N GLU A 233 -7.39 -2.93 -31.58
CA GLU A 233 -7.12 -1.52 -31.28
C GLU A 233 -8.31 -0.81 -30.63
N THR A 234 -9.55 -1.22 -30.91
CA THR A 234 -10.74 -0.60 -30.31
C THR A 234 -10.82 -0.89 -28.82
N VAL A 235 -10.60 -2.16 -28.42
CA VAL A 235 -10.57 -2.55 -27.00
C VAL A 235 -9.39 -1.89 -26.29
N ALA A 236 -8.22 -1.87 -26.93
CA ALA A 236 -7.04 -1.20 -26.38
C ALA A 236 -7.27 0.29 -26.17
N ALA A 237 -7.84 1.00 -27.15
CA ALA A 237 -8.14 2.42 -27.05
C ALA A 237 -9.13 2.71 -25.90
N ALA A 238 -10.20 1.91 -25.77
CA ALA A 238 -11.17 2.05 -24.69
C ALA A 238 -10.57 1.79 -23.30
N MET A 239 -9.58 0.89 -23.21
CA MET A 239 -8.81 0.63 -21.98
C MET A 239 -7.90 1.80 -21.62
N ILE A 240 -7.12 2.27 -22.60
CA ILE A 240 -6.15 3.35 -22.45
C ILE A 240 -6.87 4.63 -22.03
N ASP A 241 -7.99 4.95 -22.67
CA ASP A 241 -8.83 6.11 -22.32
C ASP A 241 -9.17 6.14 -20.82
N ARG A 242 -9.73 5.04 -20.29
CA ARG A 242 -10.06 4.93 -18.86
C ARG A 242 -8.83 4.93 -17.96
N LEU A 243 -7.74 4.29 -18.38
CA LEU A 243 -6.54 4.20 -17.55
C LEU A 243 -5.80 5.54 -17.46
N VAL A 244 -5.77 6.31 -18.56
CA VAL A 244 -4.89 7.49 -18.72
C VAL A 244 -5.63 8.81 -18.50
N HIS A 245 -6.96 8.85 -18.56
CA HIS A 245 -7.73 10.10 -18.35
C HIS A 245 -7.34 10.84 -17.06
N HIS A 246 -7.11 10.09 -15.97
CA HIS A 246 -6.53 10.59 -14.73
C HIS A 246 -5.30 9.76 -14.37
N ALA A 247 -4.15 10.07 -14.99
CA ALA A 247 -2.92 9.33 -14.71
C ALA A 247 -1.64 10.15 -14.82
N GLU A 248 -0.70 9.83 -13.93
CA GLU A 248 0.72 10.15 -14.09
C GLU A 248 1.39 9.08 -14.96
N VAL A 249 1.79 9.44 -16.19
CA VAL A 249 2.44 8.52 -17.13
C VAL A 249 3.94 8.80 -17.20
N HIS A 250 4.74 7.80 -16.86
CA HIS A 250 6.20 7.87 -16.89
C HIS A 250 6.80 6.86 -17.85
N SER A 251 7.48 7.35 -18.88
CA SER A 251 8.20 6.52 -19.84
C SER A 251 9.66 6.40 -19.44
N LEU A 252 10.00 5.30 -18.78
CA LEU A 252 11.35 4.97 -18.37
C LEU A 252 12.20 4.51 -19.55
N LYS A 253 13.47 4.92 -19.55
CA LYS A 253 14.45 4.62 -20.60
C LYS A 253 15.75 4.13 -19.94
N GLY A 254 16.68 3.66 -20.78
CA GLY A 254 18.03 3.29 -20.36
C GLY A 254 18.26 1.78 -20.29
N ASP A 255 19.48 1.42 -19.91
CA ASP A 255 19.93 0.04 -19.85
C ASP A 255 19.25 -0.73 -18.72
N SER A 256 19.19 -2.05 -18.89
CA SER A 256 18.63 -2.95 -17.88
C SER A 256 19.47 -2.97 -16.61
N PHE A 257 18.87 -2.59 -15.47
CA PHE A 257 19.45 -2.74 -14.14
C PHE A 257 19.89 -4.19 -13.85
N ARG A 258 19.22 -5.17 -14.46
CA ARG A 258 19.52 -6.60 -14.27
C ARG A 258 20.82 -7.03 -14.96
N MET A 259 21.28 -6.26 -15.96
CA MET A 259 22.50 -6.54 -16.72
C MET A 259 23.73 -5.81 -16.14
N ARG A 260 23.56 -5.04 -15.07
CA ARG A 260 24.65 -4.32 -14.40
C ARG A 260 25.67 -5.33 -13.85
N GLY A 261 26.91 -5.27 -14.35
CA GLY A 261 28.00 -6.15 -13.94
C GLY A 261 28.04 -7.53 -14.63
N ARG A 262 27.13 -7.80 -15.58
CA ARG A 262 27.20 -8.97 -16.46
C ARG A 262 27.40 -8.48 -17.89
N GLU A 263 28.64 -8.49 -18.38
CA GLU A 263 28.92 -8.39 -19.80
C GLU A 263 28.35 -9.63 -20.51
N LEU A 264 27.09 -9.57 -20.89
CA LEU A 264 26.54 -10.47 -21.90
C LEU A 264 26.26 -9.58 -23.10
N GLY A 265 26.98 -9.86 -24.19
CA GLY A 265 27.07 -9.03 -25.40
C GLY A 265 25.74 -8.43 -25.81
N ARG A 266 25.78 -7.13 -26.15
CA ARG A 266 24.64 -6.38 -26.67
C ARG A 266 23.90 -7.20 -27.73
N VAL A 267 22.62 -7.47 -27.51
CA VAL A 267 21.72 -7.86 -28.61
C VAL A 267 21.62 -6.63 -29.52
N PRO A 268 21.79 -6.76 -30.86
CA PRO A 268 21.76 -5.62 -31.76
C PRO A 268 20.42 -4.90 -31.64
N THR A 269 20.45 -3.61 -31.30
CA THR A 269 19.33 -2.72 -31.55
C THR A 269 19.22 -2.59 -33.06
N THR A 270 18.16 -3.11 -33.66
CA THR A 270 17.79 -2.76 -35.03
C THR A 270 17.33 -1.31 -34.99
N ASP A 271 18.21 -0.41 -35.38
CA ASP A 271 17.83 0.93 -35.81
C ASP A 271 16.93 0.76 -37.04
N ASN A 272 15.69 1.23 -36.94
CA ASN A 272 14.83 1.39 -38.10
C ASN A 272 15.20 2.73 -38.75
N ASP A 273 15.66 2.65 -40.00
CA ASP A 273 15.61 3.75 -40.97
C ASP A 273 14.16 4.26 -41.17
#